data_AF-A0A9W8PKE8-F1
#
_entry.id   AF-A0A9W8PKE8-F1
#
_cell.length_a   1.000
_cell.length_b   1.000
_cell.length_c   1.000
_cell.angle_alpha   90.00
_cell.angle_beta   90.00
_cell.angle_gamma   90.00
#
_symmetry.space_group_name_H-M   'P 1'
#
loop_
_entity.id
_entity.type
_entity.pdbx_description
1 polymer ?
#
loop_
_entity_poly.entity_id
_entity_poly.type
_entity_poly.pdbx_seq_one_letter_code
_entity_poly.pdbx_strand_id
1 'polypeptide(L)'
;MPPTIDFPNFPYENLPSPSSVRLFSFIKRPRQLSPPSIFGKQLIECVLETVDINTAPAFDLISAIHENPDSADPGDIDEYGPMHRYPIAVNGKMMFVTRNIYEALKMSQMVNDPVDKRDEPRLETKLITAAENNNKPKVQLLLRQGASVHAQECFGKTAIHYAAQYGHFDIMSLLLDYGASMKVLDDKGQTPFDYLDYTKQEDWNCLEEIAYKMKKTPEERELVSMPEVLRVGRPMWVDAICIDQTNHRERTHHSSLIGQLYQRANSIIAWLGVQNAETTQAIQAITRIIRTVDKGVDNVMSDESPSIYTMPYEYEKPAIIKLLRRSWFERDDLIHEVAFGKAITVYCGTDSIPFSYIMKFLRREPYIGSFLPPDLQLWALIGDRGSNKRLLVELARDQKRVRRCET
;
A
#
# COMPACT_ATOMS: atom_id res chain seq x y z
N MET A 1 22.06 -18.04 2.14
CA MET A 1 22.52 -16.77 2.75
C MET A 1 21.65 -15.68 2.14
N PRO A 2 20.93 -14.89 2.93
CA PRO A 2 20.12 -13.80 2.37
C PRO A 2 21.04 -12.89 1.56
N PRO A 3 20.67 -12.49 0.33
CA PRO A 3 21.50 -11.60 -0.47
C PRO A 3 21.86 -10.37 0.38
N THR A 4 23.16 -10.18 0.57
CA THR A 4 23.71 -8.98 1.19
C THR A 4 23.19 -7.78 0.41
N ILE A 5 22.60 -6.81 1.11
CA ILE A 5 22.25 -5.56 0.44
C ILE A 5 23.55 -4.92 0.00
N ASP A 6 23.69 -4.82 -1.30
CA ASP A 6 24.80 -4.15 -1.94
C ASP A 6 24.47 -2.66 -2.03
N PHE A 7 25.38 -1.83 -1.49
CA PHE A 7 25.28 -0.37 -1.53
C PHE A 7 25.46 0.31 -2.90
N PRO A 8 25.93 -0.32 -4.01
CA PRO A 8 25.81 0.31 -5.32
C PRO A 8 24.35 0.59 -5.69
N ASN A 9 24.16 1.69 -6.42
CA ASN A 9 22.85 2.05 -6.97
C ASN A 9 22.34 0.97 -7.92
N PHE A 10 21.04 0.72 -7.87
CA PHE A 10 20.34 -0.19 -8.78
C PHE A 10 20.55 0.24 -10.25
N PRO A 11 21.11 -0.65 -11.11
CA PRO A 11 21.23 -0.39 -12.53
C PRO A 11 20.00 -0.91 -13.28
N TYR A 12 19.50 -0.12 -14.23
CA TYR A 12 18.51 -0.60 -15.19
C TYR A 12 19.19 -1.39 -16.31
N GLU A 13 18.59 -2.53 -16.68
CA GLU A 13 18.94 -3.26 -17.88
C GLU A 13 18.06 -2.80 -19.05
N ASN A 14 18.60 -2.77 -20.27
CA ASN A 14 17.81 -2.40 -21.45
C ASN A 14 16.66 -3.39 -21.65
N LEU A 15 15.48 -2.85 -22.00
CA LEU A 15 14.33 -3.68 -22.32
C LEU A 15 14.57 -4.49 -23.61
N PRO A 16 14.25 -5.80 -23.62
CA PRO A 16 14.57 -6.68 -24.73
C PRO A 16 13.65 -6.46 -25.94
N SER A 17 12.47 -5.88 -25.73
CA SER A 17 11.53 -5.59 -26.82
C SER A 17 10.68 -4.34 -26.54
N PRO A 18 10.02 -3.76 -27.56
CA PRO A 18 9.07 -2.67 -27.37
C PRO A 18 7.81 -3.05 -26.58
N SER A 19 7.46 -4.33 -26.44
CA SER A 19 6.33 -4.74 -25.58
C SER A 19 6.76 -5.10 -24.17
N SER A 20 8.06 -5.07 -23.90
CA SER A 20 8.59 -5.37 -22.57
C SER A 20 8.32 -4.22 -21.62
N VAL A 21 7.83 -4.55 -20.43
CA VAL A 21 7.61 -3.64 -19.31
C VAL A 21 8.20 -4.26 -18.05
N ARG A 22 8.60 -3.44 -17.08
CA ARG A 22 9.03 -3.95 -15.77
C ARG A 22 7.87 -3.96 -14.79
N LEU A 23 7.71 -5.02 -14.04
CA LEU A 23 6.80 -5.09 -12.90
C LEU A 23 7.62 -5.33 -11.63
N PHE A 24 7.28 -4.62 -10.56
CA PHE A 24 7.90 -4.83 -9.27
C PHE A 24 7.01 -5.69 -8.37
N SER A 25 7.59 -6.54 -7.54
CA SER A 25 6.89 -7.30 -6.50
C SER A 25 7.52 -6.98 -5.16
N PHE A 26 6.72 -6.63 -4.16
CA PHE A 26 7.22 -6.56 -2.79
C PHE A 26 7.72 -7.92 -2.36
N ILE A 27 8.78 -7.95 -1.56
CA ILE A 27 9.29 -9.18 -0.98
C ILE A 27 9.42 -9.06 0.54
N LYS A 28 9.28 -10.20 1.21
CA LYS A 28 9.55 -10.34 2.64
C LYS A 28 10.39 -11.57 2.92
N ARG A 29 10.99 -11.56 4.11
CA ARG A 29 11.91 -12.60 4.59
C ARG A 29 11.33 -13.18 5.88
N PRO A 30 10.34 -14.09 5.78
CA PRO A 30 9.51 -14.49 6.92
C PRO A 30 10.29 -15.14 8.08
N ARG A 31 11.46 -15.71 7.78
CA ARG A 31 12.36 -16.39 8.72
C ARG A 31 13.48 -15.49 9.27
N GLN A 32 13.64 -14.29 8.73
CA GLN A 32 14.75 -13.44 9.13
C GLN A 32 14.34 -12.64 10.35
N LEU A 33 15.03 -12.86 11.46
CA LEU A 33 14.76 -12.16 12.73
C LEU A 33 14.93 -10.64 12.59
N SER A 34 15.97 -10.22 11.89
CA SER A 34 16.29 -8.82 11.61
C SER A 34 16.27 -8.58 10.10
N PRO A 35 15.14 -8.20 9.50
CA PRO A 35 15.11 -7.85 8.09
C PRO A 35 16.07 -6.69 7.81
N PRO A 36 16.56 -6.55 6.56
CA PRO A 36 17.48 -5.49 6.22
C PRO A 36 16.92 -4.11 6.58
N SER A 37 17.73 -3.32 7.28
CA SER A 37 17.32 -2.05 7.84
C SER A 37 18.43 -1.01 7.74
N ILE A 38 18.04 0.26 7.67
CA ILE A 38 18.95 1.42 7.74
C ILE A 38 18.51 2.26 8.93
N PHE A 39 19.44 2.56 9.84
CA PHE A 39 19.16 3.26 11.11
C PHE A 39 17.99 2.63 11.91
N GLY A 40 17.90 1.30 11.94
CA GLY A 40 16.85 0.56 12.64
C GLY A 40 15.48 0.58 11.94
N LYS A 41 15.32 1.26 10.81
CA LYS A 41 14.10 1.21 9.99
C LYS A 41 14.23 0.16 8.91
N GLN A 42 13.30 -0.80 8.88
CA GLN A 42 13.24 -1.83 7.85
C GLN A 42 13.12 -1.19 6.46
N LEU A 43 13.91 -1.69 5.51
CA LEU A 43 13.84 -1.27 4.12
C LEU A 43 12.62 -1.88 3.43
N ILE A 44 12.03 -1.11 2.52
CA ILE A 44 11.08 -1.67 1.55
C ILE A 44 11.91 -2.45 0.54
N GLU A 45 11.71 -3.77 0.51
CA GLU A 45 12.38 -4.65 -0.42
C GLU A 45 11.43 -5.04 -1.56
N CYS A 46 11.94 -5.00 -2.78
CA CYS A 46 11.19 -5.40 -3.96
C CYS A 46 12.10 -6.05 -5.00
N VAL A 47 11.48 -6.86 -5.85
CA VAL A 47 12.10 -7.48 -7.02
C VAL A 47 11.49 -6.86 -8.25
N LEU A 48 12.32 -6.44 -9.19
CA LEU A 48 11.92 -5.86 -10.47
C LEU A 48 12.20 -6.87 -11.59
N GLU A 49 11.17 -7.21 -12.36
CA GLU A 49 11.24 -8.20 -13.42
C GLU A 49 10.69 -7.66 -14.73
N THR A 50 11.34 -8.05 -15.82
CA THR A 50 10.89 -7.72 -17.16
C THR A 50 9.89 -8.76 -17.65
N VAL A 51 8.71 -8.30 -18.06
CA VAL A 51 7.64 -9.12 -18.63
C VAL A 51 7.22 -8.56 -19.98
N ASP A 52 6.61 -9.37 -20.83
CA ASP A 52 5.96 -8.90 -22.05
C ASP A 52 4.50 -8.52 -21.74
N ILE A 53 4.13 -7.25 -21.98
CA ILE A 53 2.76 -6.78 -21.71
C ILE A 53 1.71 -7.50 -22.56
N ASN A 54 2.11 -8.07 -23.70
CA ASN A 54 1.20 -8.80 -24.59
C ASN A 54 0.81 -10.17 -24.07
N THR A 55 1.54 -10.74 -23.10
CA THR A 55 1.13 -11.99 -22.42
C THR A 55 0.01 -11.76 -21.40
N ALA A 56 -0.51 -10.53 -21.31
CA ALA A 56 -1.54 -10.11 -20.37
C ALA A 56 -1.21 -10.49 -18.90
N PRO A 57 -0.05 -10.06 -18.38
CA PRO A 57 0.29 -10.32 -16.99
C PRO A 57 -0.75 -9.69 -16.05
N ALA A 58 -1.05 -10.37 -14.95
CA ALA A 58 -1.90 -9.81 -13.90
C ALA A 58 -1.07 -8.91 -12.97
N PHE A 59 -1.39 -7.63 -12.93
CA PHE A 59 -0.71 -6.65 -12.06
C PHE A 59 -1.67 -5.55 -11.60
N ASP A 60 -1.29 -4.89 -10.51
CA ASP A 60 -1.92 -3.67 -10.03
C ASP A 60 -1.03 -2.45 -10.35
N LEU A 61 -1.60 -1.25 -10.34
CA LEU A 61 -0.89 -0.04 -10.74
C LEU A 61 -0.91 0.98 -9.62
N ILE A 62 0.22 1.65 -9.36
CA ILE A 62 0.29 2.81 -8.48
C ILE A 62 0.40 4.05 -9.34
N SER A 63 -0.61 4.92 -9.26
CA SER A 63 -0.60 6.25 -9.86
C SER A 63 -0.26 7.24 -8.75
N ALA A 64 1.01 7.64 -8.69
CA ALA A 64 1.55 8.59 -7.72
C ALA A 64 2.35 9.65 -8.47
N ILE A 65 2.51 10.82 -7.85
CA ILE A 65 3.34 11.90 -8.40
C ILE A 65 4.69 11.94 -7.68
N HIS A 66 5.69 12.50 -8.36
CA HIS A 66 7.02 12.69 -7.79
C HIS A 66 7.08 13.89 -6.84
N GLU A 67 6.20 14.86 -7.04
CA GLU A 67 6.17 16.17 -6.37
C GLU A 67 5.43 16.14 -5.03
N ASN A 68 5.44 17.30 -4.36
CA ASN A 68 4.71 17.52 -3.12
C ASN A 68 3.19 17.29 -3.34
N PRO A 69 2.55 16.40 -2.55
CA PRO A 69 1.10 16.19 -2.61
C PRO A 69 0.30 17.45 -2.25
N ASP A 70 0.86 18.36 -1.44
CA ASP A 70 0.25 19.63 -1.02
C ASP A 70 1.05 20.81 -1.60
N SER A 71 1.00 20.98 -2.92
CA SER A 71 1.70 22.05 -3.67
C SER A 71 1.29 23.48 -3.27
N ALA A 72 0.21 23.63 -2.50
CA ALA A 72 -0.35 24.89 -2.08
C ALA A 72 0.29 25.47 -0.81
N ASP A 73 1.20 24.74 -0.14
CA ASP A 73 1.87 25.19 1.10
C ASP A 73 3.39 25.34 0.88
N PRO A 74 3.84 26.45 0.28
CA PRO A 74 5.25 26.72 0.00
C PRO A 74 5.97 27.19 1.28
N GLY A 75 6.14 26.28 2.24
CA GLY A 75 7.00 26.49 3.42
C GLY A 75 8.49 26.29 3.11
N ASP A 76 9.37 26.79 4.00
CA ASP A 76 10.83 26.86 3.82
C ASP A 76 11.57 25.50 3.72
N ILE A 77 10.89 24.36 3.96
CA ILE A 77 11.46 23.02 3.78
C ILE A 77 10.38 22.13 3.17
N ASP A 78 10.26 22.12 1.85
CA ASP A 78 9.44 21.13 1.14
C ASP A 78 10.04 19.73 1.38
N GLU A 79 9.48 18.99 2.34
CA GLU A 79 9.93 17.65 2.71
C GLU A 79 9.73 16.61 1.58
N TYR A 80 9.02 16.98 0.52
CA TYR A 80 8.86 16.18 -0.72
C TYR A 80 9.79 16.67 -1.84
N GLY A 81 10.57 17.71 -1.59
CA GLY A 81 11.53 18.25 -2.53
C GLY A 81 12.60 17.24 -2.94
N PRO A 82 13.32 17.50 -4.05
CA PRO A 82 14.23 16.54 -4.68
C PRO A 82 15.42 16.09 -3.81
N MET A 83 15.70 16.84 -2.74
CA MET A 83 16.73 16.54 -1.74
C MET A 83 16.31 15.47 -0.72
N HIS A 84 15.00 15.26 -0.53
CA HIS A 84 14.46 14.29 0.43
C HIS A 84 14.17 12.95 -0.25
N ARG A 85 15.22 12.14 -0.39
CA ARG A 85 15.12 10.81 -0.99
C ARG A 85 15.17 9.70 0.06
N TYR A 86 14.39 8.67 -0.18
CA TYR A 86 14.22 7.55 0.72
C TYR A 86 14.76 6.27 0.10
N PRO A 87 15.55 5.49 0.85
CA PRO A 87 16.12 4.26 0.36
C PRO A 87 15.09 3.13 0.29
N ILE A 88 15.11 2.40 -0.82
CA ILE A 88 14.46 1.10 -1.01
C ILE A 88 15.49 0.11 -1.57
N ALA A 89 15.24 -1.19 -1.41
CA ALA A 89 16.06 -2.23 -2.01
C ALA A 89 15.33 -2.85 -3.21
N VAL A 90 15.95 -2.79 -4.40
CA VAL A 90 15.44 -3.37 -5.64
C VAL A 90 16.44 -4.42 -6.12
N ASN A 91 16.02 -5.67 -6.26
CA ASN A 91 16.89 -6.80 -6.63
C ASN A 91 18.18 -6.88 -5.77
N GLY A 92 18.07 -6.56 -4.47
CA GLY A 92 19.20 -6.57 -3.53
C GLY A 92 20.14 -5.36 -3.59
N LYS A 93 19.83 -4.35 -4.42
CA LYS A 93 20.61 -3.10 -4.57
C LYS A 93 19.83 -1.88 -4.11
N MET A 94 20.53 -0.81 -3.74
CA MET A 94 19.89 0.41 -3.26
C MET A 94 19.29 1.24 -4.42
N MET A 95 18.05 1.70 -4.24
CA MET A 95 17.42 2.73 -5.07
C MET A 95 16.88 3.82 -4.16
N PHE A 96 16.94 5.07 -4.62
CA PHE A 96 16.44 6.23 -3.88
C PHE A 96 15.24 6.82 -4.61
N VAL A 97 14.10 6.88 -3.92
CA VAL A 97 12.84 7.44 -4.46
C VAL A 97 12.46 8.70 -3.69
N THR A 98 11.61 9.57 -4.27
CA THR A 98 11.09 10.73 -3.54
C THR A 98 10.21 10.28 -2.37
N ARG A 99 10.03 11.14 -1.37
CA ARG A 99 9.18 10.85 -0.22
C ARG A 99 7.78 10.39 -0.60
N ASN A 100 7.17 11.06 -1.56
CA ASN A 100 5.78 10.78 -1.95
C ASN A 100 5.65 9.36 -2.51
N ILE A 101 6.59 8.94 -3.37
CA ILE A 101 6.66 7.57 -3.89
C ILE A 101 6.93 6.57 -2.76
N TYR A 102 7.85 6.89 -1.84
CA TYR A 102 8.16 6.01 -0.71
C TYR A 102 6.94 5.75 0.19
N GLU A 103 6.15 6.78 0.48
CA GLU A 103 4.92 6.65 1.26
C GLU A 103 3.83 5.90 0.48
N ALA A 104 3.71 6.14 -0.83
CA ALA A 104 2.83 5.36 -1.70
C ALA A 104 3.19 3.87 -1.67
N LEU A 105 4.48 3.53 -1.71
CA LEU A 105 4.96 2.14 -1.61
C LEU A 105 4.62 1.53 -0.24
N LYS A 106 4.80 2.26 0.86
CA LYS A 106 4.43 1.77 2.20
C LYS A 106 2.95 1.42 2.27
N MET A 107 2.10 2.35 1.84
CA MET A 107 0.66 2.14 1.85
C MET A 107 0.26 0.99 0.94
N SER A 108 0.84 0.93 -0.27
CA SER A 108 0.60 -0.16 -1.20
C SER A 108 1.05 -1.51 -0.64
N GLN A 109 2.18 -1.58 0.07
CA GLN A 109 2.65 -2.81 0.72
C GLN A 109 1.65 -3.29 1.78
N MET A 110 1.10 -2.37 2.59
CA MET A 110 0.08 -2.69 3.58
C MET A 110 -1.21 -3.23 2.96
N VAL A 111 -1.63 -2.68 1.82
CA VAL A 111 -2.82 -3.16 1.09
C VAL A 111 -2.55 -4.51 0.41
N ASN A 112 -1.33 -4.73 -0.07
CA ASN A 112 -0.96 -5.92 -0.84
C ASN A 112 -0.52 -7.11 0.05
N ASP A 113 -0.21 -6.91 1.35
CA ASP A 113 0.07 -7.96 2.35
C ASP A 113 -1.05 -8.13 3.40
N PRO A 114 -2.15 -8.85 3.09
CA PRO A 114 -3.22 -9.08 4.06
C PRO A 114 -2.85 -10.09 5.17
N VAL A 115 -1.73 -10.81 5.02
CA VAL A 115 -1.31 -11.89 5.93
C VAL A 115 -0.66 -11.30 7.18
N ASP A 116 0.27 -10.36 6.99
CA ASP A 116 0.96 -9.64 8.07
C ASP A 116 0.31 -8.28 8.39
N LYS A 117 -0.98 -8.12 8.05
CA LYS A 117 -1.76 -6.95 8.46
C LYS A 117 -1.71 -6.82 9.99
N ARG A 118 -1.42 -5.59 10.44
CA ARG A 118 -1.35 -5.22 11.85
C ARG A 118 -2.66 -4.55 12.26
N ASP A 119 -3.28 -5.05 13.32
CA ASP A 119 -4.50 -4.48 13.88
C ASP A 119 -4.13 -3.47 14.99
N GLU A 120 -4.65 -2.24 14.88
CA GLU A 120 -4.50 -1.18 15.88
C GLU A 120 -5.41 -1.42 17.10
N PRO A 121 -5.04 -1.02 18.33
CA PRO A 121 -3.89 -0.16 18.67
C PRO A 121 -2.60 -0.93 19.02
N ARG A 122 -2.66 -2.26 19.11
CA ARG A 122 -1.52 -3.07 19.58
C ARG A 122 -0.56 -3.47 18.46
N LEU A 123 -0.88 -3.20 17.21
CA LEU A 123 -0.13 -3.64 16.05
C LEU A 123 0.01 -5.18 15.97
N GLU A 124 -0.99 -5.90 16.48
CA GLU A 124 -1.01 -7.37 16.51
C GLU A 124 -1.22 -7.94 15.10
N THR A 125 -0.50 -9.00 14.76
CA THR A 125 -0.75 -9.76 13.53
C THR A 125 -1.73 -10.89 13.78
N LYS A 126 -2.36 -11.40 12.71
CA LYS A 126 -3.19 -12.61 12.78
C LYS A 126 -2.46 -13.82 13.33
N LEU A 127 -1.14 -13.88 13.18
CA LEU A 127 -0.29 -14.95 13.72
C LEU A 127 -0.17 -14.85 15.24
N ILE A 128 0.05 -13.65 15.77
CA ILE A 128 0.11 -13.39 17.23
C ILE A 128 -1.22 -13.78 17.88
N THR A 129 -2.33 -13.26 17.37
CA THR A 129 -3.66 -13.57 17.92
C THR A 129 -4.02 -15.06 17.80
N ALA A 130 -3.59 -15.74 16.73
CA ALA A 130 -3.80 -17.19 16.60
C ALA A 130 -2.97 -18.00 17.60
N ALA A 131 -1.73 -17.57 17.89
CA ALA A 131 -0.87 -18.20 18.88
C ALA A 131 -1.42 -18.00 20.31
N GLU A 132 -1.83 -16.78 20.66
CA GLU A 132 -2.46 -16.48 21.95
C GLU A 132 -3.70 -17.35 22.23
N ASN A 133 -4.55 -17.53 21.22
CA ASN A 133 -5.82 -18.28 21.33
C ASN A 133 -5.67 -19.81 21.17
N ASN A 134 -4.45 -20.35 21.23
CA ASN A 134 -4.15 -21.78 21.01
C ASN A 134 -4.72 -22.37 19.70
N ASN A 135 -4.78 -21.57 18.62
CA ASN A 135 -5.37 -22.01 17.35
C ASN A 135 -4.30 -22.56 16.39
N LYS A 136 -3.78 -23.76 16.70
CA LYS A 136 -2.74 -24.43 15.90
C LYS A 136 -3.05 -24.53 14.39
N PRO A 137 -4.28 -24.89 13.94
CA PRO A 137 -4.60 -24.91 12.51
C PRO A 137 -4.47 -23.54 11.84
N LYS A 138 -4.92 -22.47 12.49
CA LYS A 138 -4.80 -21.10 11.97
C LYS A 138 -3.35 -20.64 11.93
N VAL A 139 -2.55 -20.96 12.97
CA VAL A 139 -1.10 -20.70 12.99
C VAL A 139 -0.43 -21.39 11.80
N GLN A 140 -0.68 -22.68 11.59
CA GLN A 140 -0.10 -23.43 10.48
C GLN A 140 -0.47 -22.85 9.11
N LEU A 141 -1.73 -22.44 8.92
CA LEU A 141 -2.20 -21.82 7.69
C LEU A 141 -1.49 -20.49 7.42
N LEU A 142 -1.40 -19.60 8.42
CA LEU A 142 -0.77 -18.29 8.28
C LEU A 142 0.72 -18.40 7.99
N LEU A 143 1.43 -19.33 8.67
CA LEU A 143 2.82 -19.61 8.41
C LEU A 143 3.04 -20.10 6.97
N ARG A 144 2.20 -21.01 6.47
CA ARG A 144 2.24 -21.46 5.05
C ARG A 144 1.95 -20.32 4.05
N GLN A 145 1.16 -19.32 4.45
CA GLN A 145 0.90 -18.11 3.67
C GLN A 145 2.02 -17.06 3.78
N GLY A 146 3.10 -17.36 4.53
CA GLY A 146 4.25 -16.49 4.66
C GLY A 146 4.17 -15.47 5.78
N ALA A 147 3.29 -15.64 6.77
CA ALA A 147 3.28 -14.78 7.95
C ALA A 147 4.67 -14.74 8.60
N SER A 148 5.12 -13.56 8.98
CA SER A 148 6.43 -13.40 9.62
C SER A 148 6.42 -14.01 11.02
N VAL A 149 7.30 -14.97 11.27
CA VAL A 149 7.43 -15.64 12.59
C VAL A 149 8.04 -14.71 13.64
N HIS A 150 8.66 -13.63 13.20
CA HIS A 150 9.34 -12.63 14.01
C HIS A 150 8.59 -11.30 14.09
N ALA A 151 7.34 -11.24 13.59
CA ALA A 151 6.52 -10.04 13.74
C ALA A 151 6.36 -9.67 15.22
N GLN A 152 6.66 -8.41 15.55
CA GLN A 152 6.50 -7.84 16.88
C GLN A 152 5.30 -6.89 16.92
N GLU A 153 4.49 -7.04 17.97
CA GLU A 153 3.46 -6.08 18.34
C GLU A 153 4.07 -4.88 19.12
N CYS A 154 3.24 -3.95 19.56
CA CYS A 154 3.65 -2.67 20.16
C CYS A 154 4.47 -2.75 21.46
N PHE A 155 4.47 -3.89 22.18
CA PHE A 155 5.34 -4.15 23.34
C PHE A 155 6.55 -5.04 23.00
N GLY A 156 6.85 -5.21 21.71
CA GLY A 156 7.98 -6.03 21.25
C GLY A 156 7.73 -7.54 21.33
N LYS A 157 6.52 -7.99 21.70
CA LYS A 157 6.22 -9.44 21.78
C LYS A 157 5.96 -10.04 20.41
N THR A 158 6.38 -11.28 20.24
CA THR A 158 6.15 -12.11 19.04
C THR A 158 5.16 -13.23 19.34
N ALA A 159 4.68 -13.94 18.32
CA ALA A 159 3.76 -15.06 18.49
C ALA A 159 4.28 -16.13 19.47
N ILE A 160 5.60 -16.36 19.52
CA ILE A 160 6.19 -17.35 20.44
C ILE A 160 6.23 -16.87 21.89
N HIS A 161 6.25 -15.55 22.16
CA HIS A 161 6.09 -15.02 23.52
C HIS A 161 4.70 -15.36 24.07
N TYR A 162 3.66 -15.13 23.28
CA TYR A 162 2.29 -15.45 23.68
C TYR A 162 2.08 -16.96 23.85
N ALA A 163 2.59 -17.77 22.91
CA ALA A 163 2.53 -19.22 23.04
C ALA A 163 3.22 -19.71 24.34
N ALA A 164 4.37 -19.14 24.71
CA ALA A 164 5.06 -19.46 25.95
C ALA A 164 4.29 -19.01 27.20
N GLN A 165 3.82 -17.76 27.20
CA GLN A 165 3.07 -17.16 28.32
C GLN A 165 1.81 -17.95 28.70
N TYR A 166 1.17 -18.59 27.73
CA TYR A 166 -0.05 -19.38 27.95
C TYR A 166 0.19 -20.91 27.94
N GLY A 167 1.45 -21.37 27.84
CA GLY A 167 1.78 -22.79 27.87
C GLY A 167 1.37 -23.59 26.62
N HIS A 168 1.25 -22.95 25.46
CA HIS A 168 0.85 -23.59 24.20
C HIS A 168 2.06 -24.25 23.52
N PHE A 169 2.63 -25.27 24.15
CA PHE A 169 3.89 -25.93 23.71
C PHE A 169 3.82 -26.46 22.27
N ASP A 170 2.68 -27.00 21.85
CA ASP A 170 2.42 -27.44 20.48
C ASP A 170 2.63 -26.32 19.43
N ILE A 171 2.20 -25.10 19.78
CA ILE A 171 2.35 -23.93 18.92
C ILE A 171 3.79 -23.42 18.99
N MET A 172 4.43 -23.46 20.16
CA MET A 172 5.85 -23.13 20.28
C MET A 172 6.71 -24.04 19.40
N SER A 173 6.49 -25.36 19.48
CA SER A 173 7.19 -26.35 18.66
C SER A 173 7.00 -26.07 17.16
N LEU A 174 5.75 -25.80 16.75
CA LEU A 174 5.44 -25.40 15.37
C LEU A 174 6.14 -24.10 14.95
N LEU A 175 6.15 -23.06 15.80
CA LEU A 175 6.81 -21.79 15.49
C LEU A 175 8.34 -21.96 15.37
N LEU A 176 8.95 -22.81 16.21
CA LEU A 176 10.37 -23.15 16.14
C LEU A 176 10.72 -23.87 14.85
N ASP A 177 9.86 -24.78 14.37
CA ASP A 177 10.02 -25.48 13.09
C ASP A 177 9.98 -24.54 11.88
N TYR A 178 9.36 -23.36 12.05
CA TYR A 178 9.35 -22.29 11.05
C TYR A 178 10.43 -21.22 11.26
N GLY A 179 11.32 -21.40 12.24
CA GLY A 179 12.48 -20.55 12.46
C GLY A 179 12.32 -19.49 13.55
N ALA A 180 11.25 -19.53 14.35
CA ALA A 180 11.12 -18.63 15.49
C ALA A 180 12.30 -18.78 16.47
N SER A 181 12.64 -17.69 17.15
CA SER A 181 13.72 -17.65 18.13
C SER A 181 13.16 -17.49 19.54
N MET A 182 13.64 -18.34 20.45
CA MET A 182 13.37 -18.25 21.90
C MET A 182 14.27 -17.23 22.60
N LYS A 183 15.12 -16.51 21.87
CA LYS A 183 16.06 -15.50 22.40
C LYS A 183 15.69 -14.06 22.02
N VAL A 184 14.55 -13.86 21.36
CA VAL A 184 14.05 -12.52 21.02
C VAL A 184 13.66 -11.82 22.31
N LEU A 185 14.00 -10.54 22.44
CA LEU A 185 13.62 -9.73 23.60
C LEU A 185 12.37 -8.91 23.26
N ASP A 186 11.42 -8.87 24.19
CA ASP A 186 10.36 -7.87 24.20
C ASP A 186 10.86 -6.53 24.78
N ASP A 187 9.99 -5.52 24.83
CA ASP A 187 10.37 -4.18 25.33
C ASP A 187 10.69 -4.15 26.83
N LYS A 188 10.36 -5.21 27.57
CA LYS A 188 10.74 -5.40 28.99
C LYS A 188 12.07 -6.14 29.13
N GLY A 189 12.72 -6.50 28.03
CA GLY A 189 13.93 -7.31 28.02
C GLY A 189 13.68 -8.77 28.41
N GLN A 190 12.45 -9.26 28.27
CA GLN A 190 12.09 -10.65 28.54
C GLN A 190 12.13 -11.47 27.26
N THR A 191 12.63 -12.70 27.37
CA THR A 191 12.58 -13.70 26.29
C THR A 191 11.29 -14.51 26.39
N PRO A 192 10.87 -15.22 25.32
CA PRO A 192 9.77 -16.18 25.42
C PRO A 192 9.99 -17.23 26.52
N PHE A 193 11.26 -17.60 26.78
CA PHE A 193 11.59 -18.58 27.82
C PHE A 193 11.26 -18.07 29.23
N ASP A 194 11.41 -16.77 29.48
CA ASP A 194 11.13 -16.16 30.80
C ASP A 194 9.64 -16.18 31.17
N TYR A 195 8.77 -16.40 30.19
CA TYR A 195 7.32 -16.50 30.39
C TYR A 195 6.83 -17.94 30.64
N LEU A 196 7.72 -18.94 30.58
CA LEU A 196 7.34 -20.34 30.80
C LEU A 196 7.10 -20.64 32.28
N ASP A 197 5.95 -21.22 32.58
CA ASP A 197 5.64 -21.77 33.90
C ASP A 197 6.06 -23.25 33.96
N TYR A 198 7.09 -23.56 34.75
CA TYR A 198 7.66 -24.90 34.92
C TYR A 198 7.09 -25.64 36.15
N THR A 199 5.99 -25.15 36.73
CA THR A 199 5.42 -25.73 37.96
C THR A 199 4.64 -27.04 37.73
N LYS A 200 4.23 -27.34 36.49
CA LYS A 200 3.46 -28.54 36.15
C LYS A 200 4.37 -29.65 35.63
N GLN A 201 4.26 -30.84 36.24
CA GLN A 201 5.11 -31.97 35.89
C GLN A 201 4.84 -32.55 34.49
N GLU A 202 3.62 -32.38 33.99
CA GLU A 202 3.18 -32.88 32.68
C GLU A 202 3.84 -32.11 31.51
N ASP A 203 4.35 -30.91 31.77
CA ASP A 203 4.92 -30.01 30.77
C ASP A 203 6.42 -30.28 30.53
N TRP A 204 7.10 -31.05 31.39
CA TRP A 204 8.55 -31.32 31.28
C TRP A 204 8.95 -32.01 29.99
N ASN A 205 8.13 -32.95 29.49
CA ASN A 205 8.43 -33.64 28.22
C ASN A 205 8.39 -32.66 27.04
N CYS A 206 7.42 -31.73 27.06
CA CYS A 206 7.29 -30.70 26.02
C CYS A 206 8.45 -29.68 26.11
N LEU A 207 8.86 -29.31 27.32
CA LEU A 207 10.02 -28.45 27.57
C LEU A 207 11.33 -29.10 27.11
N GLU A 208 11.49 -30.41 27.33
CA GLU A 208 12.65 -31.16 26.86
C GLU A 208 12.74 -31.15 25.33
N GLU A 209 11.61 -31.34 24.62
CA GLU A 209 11.57 -31.24 23.15
C GLU A 209 11.99 -29.85 22.67
N ILE A 210 11.44 -28.79 23.29
CA ILE A 210 11.79 -27.40 22.96
C ILE A 210 13.27 -27.14 23.23
N ALA A 211 13.79 -27.57 24.38
CA ALA A 211 15.20 -27.42 24.74
C ALA A 211 16.12 -28.18 23.77
N TYR A 212 15.71 -29.38 23.33
CA TYR A 212 16.43 -30.15 22.33
C TYR A 212 16.48 -29.42 20.97
N LYS A 213 15.35 -28.86 20.51
CA LYS A 213 15.31 -28.02 19.29
C LYS A 213 16.18 -26.77 19.42
N MET A 214 16.25 -26.17 20.62
CA MET A 214 17.06 -24.98 20.88
C MET A 214 18.58 -25.23 20.82
N LYS A 215 19.05 -26.44 21.14
CA LYS A 215 20.48 -26.81 21.06
C LYS A 215 21.02 -26.86 19.63
N LYS A 216 20.16 -27.15 18.66
CA LYS A 216 20.52 -27.17 17.23
C LYS A 216 20.67 -25.75 16.71
N THR A 217 21.71 -25.50 15.93
CA THR A 217 21.87 -24.26 15.17
C THR A 217 20.71 -24.09 14.18
N PRO A 218 20.35 -22.86 13.77
CA PRO A 218 19.32 -22.64 12.75
C PRO A 218 19.53 -23.45 11.46
N GLU A 219 20.79 -23.71 11.10
CA GLU A 219 21.22 -24.51 9.95
C GLU A 219 21.03 -26.02 10.16
N GLU A 220 21.15 -26.50 11.40
CA GLU A 220 20.94 -27.91 11.79
C GLU A 220 19.48 -28.23 12.14
N ARG A 221 18.63 -27.22 12.32
CA ARG A 221 17.20 -27.44 12.47
C ARG A 221 16.64 -27.85 11.11
N GLU A 222 15.99 -29.01 11.07
CA GLU A 222 15.18 -29.43 9.91
C GLU A 222 13.93 -28.55 9.80
N LEU A 223 14.14 -27.28 9.44
CA LEU A 223 13.08 -26.30 9.31
C LEU A 223 12.12 -26.72 8.19
N VAL A 224 10.82 -26.49 8.40
CA VAL A 224 9.78 -26.78 7.41
C VAL A 224 10.07 -26.01 6.13
N SER A 225 10.38 -26.71 5.03
CA SER A 225 10.74 -26.11 3.73
C SER A 225 9.84 -24.91 3.37
N MET A 226 10.47 -23.73 3.26
CA MET A 226 9.85 -22.46 2.91
C MET A 226 10.90 -21.63 2.14
N PRO A 227 10.49 -20.88 1.11
CA PRO A 227 11.40 -20.00 0.40
C PRO A 227 12.00 -18.94 1.33
N GLU A 228 13.30 -18.65 1.16
CA GLU A 228 14.00 -17.61 1.94
C GLU A 228 13.40 -16.21 1.72
N VAL A 229 12.90 -15.98 0.51
CA VAL A 229 12.26 -14.72 0.08
C VAL A 229 10.89 -15.05 -0.50
N LEU A 230 9.86 -14.40 0.04
CA LEU A 230 8.48 -14.54 -0.42
C LEU A 230 8.01 -13.27 -1.12
N ARG A 231 7.36 -13.43 -2.27
CA ARG A 231 6.63 -12.33 -2.90
C ARG A 231 5.35 -12.04 -2.15
N VAL A 232 5.04 -10.77 -2.06
CA VAL A 232 3.91 -10.25 -1.31
C VAL A 232 2.90 -9.69 -2.30
N GLY A 233 1.71 -10.28 -2.29
CA GLY A 233 0.60 -9.83 -3.10
C GLY A 233 0.83 -9.93 -4.61
N ARG A 234 0.11 -9.12 -5.39
CA ARG A 234 0.25 -9.09 -6.85
C ARG A 234 1.44 -8.23 -7.26
N PRO A 235 2.11 -8.54 -8.39
CA PRO A 235 3.05 -7.63 -9.01
C PRO A 235 2.40 -6.28 -9.31
N MET A 236 3.20 -5.24 -9.28
CA MET A 236 2.75 -3.87 -9.40
C MET A 236 3.56 -3.10 -10.44
N TRP A 237 2.95 -2.07 -11.00
CA TRP A 237 3.62 -1.12 -11.88
C TRP A 237 3.57 0.28 -11.28
N VAL A 238 4.71 0.97 -11.24
CA VAL A 238 4.81 2.39 -10.88
C VAL A 238 5.85 3.04 -11.80
N ASP A 239 5.50 4.16 -12.41
CA ASP A 239 6.33 4.88 -13.38
C ASP A 239 7.73 5.21 -12.82
N ALA A 240 7.81 5.65 -11.57
CA ALA A 240 9.04 6.06 -10.88
C ALA A 240 10.10 4.95 -10.76
N ILE A 241 9.69 3.67 -10.81
CA ILE A 241 10.57 2.50 -10.56
C ILE A 241 10.60 1.54 -11.75
N CYS A 242 9.50 1.41 -12.49
CA CYS A 242 9.43 0.48 -13.62
C CYS A 242 10.08 1.05 -14.88
N ILE A 243 10.26 2.37 -14.95
CA ILE A 243 10.87 3.07 -16.08
C ILE A 243 12.23 3.63 -15.68
N ASP A 244 13.24 3.42 -16.51
CA ASP A 244 14.51 4.12 -16.40
C ASP A 244 14.33 5.60 -16.74
N GLN A 245 14.23 6.42 -15.70
CA GLN A 245 14.01 7.86 -15.82
C GLN A 245 15.19 8.59 -16.50
N THR A 246 16.37 7.99 -16.54
CA THR A 246 17.55 8.55 -17.20
C THR A 246 17.56 8.29 -18.71
N ASN A 247 16.81 7.29 -19.17
CA ASN A 247 16.73 6.90 -20.56
C ASN A 247 15.55 7.58 -21.28
N HIS A 248 15.84 8.63 -22.03
CA HIS A 248 14.80 9.36 -22.78
C HIS A 248 14.03 8.46 -23.77
N ARG A 249 14.70 7.51 -24.45
CA ARG A 249 14.01 6.64 -25.40
C ARG A 249 13.00 5.75 -24.70
N GLU A 250 13.39 5.20 -23.55
CA GLU A 250 12.50 4.37 -22.74
C GLU A 250 11.30 5.16 -22.21
N ARG A 251 11.53 6.39 -21.73
CA ARG A 251 10.44 7.28 -21.29
C ARG A 251 9.44 7.58 -22.39
N THR A 252 9.91 8.04 -23.56
CA THR A 252 9.04 8.34 -24.71
C THR A 252 8.24 7.10 -25.15
N HIS A 253 8.90 5.94 -25.15
CA HIS A 253 8.25 4.69 -25.50
C HIS A 253 7.14 4.31 -24.49
N HIS A 254 7.41 4.38 -23.19
CA HIS A 254 6.40 4.12 -22.16
C HIS A 254 5.27 5.14 -22.15
N SER A 255 5.53 6.41 -22.48
CA SER A 255 4.46 7.40 -22.68
C SER A 255 3.45 6.94 -23.74
N SER A 256 3.88 6.22 -24.77
CA SER A 256 2.97 5.63 -25.77
C SER A 256 2.21 4.39 -25.27
N LEU A 257 2.79 3.66 -24.31
CA LEU A 257 2.20 2.44 -23.73
C LEU A 257 1.32 2.71 -22.49
N ILE A 258 1.35 3.92 -21.93
CA ILE A 258 0.70 4.21 -20.65
C ILE A 258 -0.79 3.88 -20.65
N GLY A 259 -1.52 4.23 -21.73
CA GLY A 259 -2.94 3.88 -21.85
C GLY A 259 -3.19 2.36 -21.82
N GLN A 260 -2.29 1.57 -22.41
CA GLN A 260 -2.38 0.10 -22.38
C GLN A 260 -2.10 -0.46 -20.98
N LEU A 261 -1.16 0.14 -20.24
CA LEU A 261 -0.84 -0.24 -18.87
C LEU A 261 -2.04 -0.01 -17.95
N TYR A 262 -2.66 1.17 -18.03
CA TYR A 262 -3.85 1.52 -17.23
C TYR A 262 -5.06 0.65 -17.58
N GLN A 263 -5.27 0.35 -18.87
CA GLN A 263 -6.36 -0.52 -19.33
C GLN A 263 -6.19 -1.98 -18.86
N ARG A 264 -4.94 -2.46 -18.78
CA ARG A 264 -4.62 -3.83 -18.40
C ARG A 264 -4.52 -4.03 -16.89
N ALA A 265 -4.19 -2.99 -16.13
CA ALA A 265 -4.13 -3.05 -14.68
C ALA A 265 -5.46 -3.58 -14.09
N ASN A 266 -5.34 -4.48 -13.11
CA ASN A 266 -6.51 -5.04 -12.42
C ASN A 266 -7.16 -4.00 -11.51
N SER A 267 -6.32 -3.24 -10.80
CA SER A 267 -6.72 -2.10 -10.00
C SER A 267 -5.65 -1.01 -10.04
N ILE A 268 -6.06 0.22 -9.75
CA ILE A 268 -5.21 1.40 -9.71
C ILE A 268 -5.32 2.00 -8.32
N ILE A 269 -4.19 2.10 -7.64
CA ILE A 269 -3.99 2.82 -6.39
C ILE A 269 -3.60 4.25 -6.76
N ALA A 270 -4.54 5.19 -6.64
CA ALA A 270 -4.30 6.61 -6.82
C ALA A 270 -3.84 7.21 -5.49
N TRP A 271 -2.58 7.65 -5.41
CA TRP A 271 -1.98 8.14 -4.18
C TRP A 271 -1.96 9.67 -4.13
N LEU A 272 -2.61 10.26 -3.12
CA LEU A 272 -2.77 11.71 -2.92
C LEU A 272 -1.85 12.28 -1.82
N GLY A 273 -0.98 11.45 -1.25
CA GLY A 273 -0.08 11.82 -0.15
C GLY A 273 -0.65 11.56 1.24
N VAL A 274 0.00 12.15 2.25
CA VAL A 274 -0.29 11.93 3.67
C VAL A 274 -1.68 12.43 4.06
N GLN A 275 -2.32 11.67 4.96
CA GLN A 275 -3.60 12.03 5.58
C GLN A 275 -3.43 13.17 6.59
N ASN A 276 -4.39 14.09 6.60
CA ASN A 276 -4.57 15.07 7.65
C ASN A 276 -6.06 15.15 8.03
N ALA A 277 -6.40 15.93 9.06
CA ALA A 277 -7.78 16.05 9.53
C ALA A 277 -8.76 16.50 8.43
N GLU A 278 -8.30 17.36 7.50
CA GLU A 278 -9.10 17.86 6.39
C GLU A 278 -9.35 16.77 5.35
N THR A 279 -8.34 16.00 4.94
CA THR A 279 -8.50 14.92 3.95
C THR A 279 -9.40 13.82 4.50
N THR A 280 -9.26 13.48 5.79
CA THR A 280 -10.14 12.52 6.47
C THR A 280 -11.58 13.03 6.48
N GLN A 281 -11.80 14.29 6.85
CA GLN A 281 -13.11 14.91 6.84
C GLN A 281 -13.73 14.93 5.44
N ALA A 282 -12.95 15.29 4.41
CA ALA A 282 -13.41 15.31 3.03
C ALA A 282 -13.86 13.93 2.54
N ILE A 283 -13.04 12.89 2.78
CA ILE A 283 -13.36 11.51 2.41
C ILE A 283 -14.62 11.02 3.13
N GLN A 284 -14.74 11.31 4.43
CA GLN A 284 -15.92 10.96 5.22
C GLN A 284 -17.17 11.68 4.72
N ALA A 285 -17.08 12.98 4.42
CA ALA A 285 -18.19 13.78 3.92
C ALA A 285 -18.69 13.25 2.57
N ILE A 286 -17.80 13.05 1.59
CA ILE A 286 -18.14 12.49 0.28
C ILE A 286 -18.78 11.12 0.44
N THR A 287 -18.18 10.24 1.25
CA THR A 287 -18.69 8.87 1.46
C THR A 287 -20.08 8.87 2.12
N ARG A 288 -20.30 9.72 3.13
CA ARG A 288 -21.59 9.89 3.80
C ARG A 288 -22.66 10.32 2.81
N ILE A 289 -22.37 11.35 2.02
CA ILE A 289 -23.29 11.92 1.03
C ILE A 289 -23.68 10.90 -0.04
N ILE A 290 -22.74 10.09 -0.54
CA ILE A 290 -23.06 9.07 -1.55
C ILE A 290 -23.87 7.91 -0.94
N ARG A 291 -23.53 7.46 0.27
CA ARG A 291 -24.24 6.36 0.94
C ARG A 291 -25.67 6.69 1.32
N THR A 292 -25.98 7.94 1.69
CA THR A 292 -27.37 8.34 2.00
C THR A 292 -28.25 8.31 0.76
N VAL A 293 -27.69 8.62 -0.42
CA VAL A 293 -28.40 8.54 -1.70
C VAL A 293 -28.67 7.10 -2.10
N ASP A 294 -27.66 6.22 -2.02
CA ASP A 294 -27.84 4.81 -2.37
C ASP A 294 -28.91 4.15 -1.46
N LYS A 295 -28.96 4.48 -0.16
CA LYS A 295 -30.00 4.00 0.77
C LYS A 295 -31.41 4.58 0.52
N GLY A 296 -31.50 5.77 -0.07
CA GLY A 296 -32.77 6.40 -0.43
C GLY A 296 -33.44 5.75 -1.65
N VAL A 297 -32.71 4.96 -2.43
CA VAL A 297 -33.23 4.20 -3.58
C VAL A 297 -33.82 2.85 -3.14
N ASP A 298 -33.33 2.26 -2.05
CA ASP A 298 -33.77 0.93 -1.56
C ASP A 298 -34.97 0.97 -0.58
N ASN A 299 -35.23 2.11 0.08
CA ASN A 299 -36.34 2.27 1.04
C ASN A 299 -37.46 3.15 0.46
N VAL A 300 -38.27 2.59 -0.43
CA VAL A 300 -39.59 3.15 -0.78
C VAL A 300 -40.64 2.38 0.02
N MET A 301 -40.79 2.68 1.32
CA MET A 301 -42.00 2.42 2.13
C MET A 301 -41.87 3.13 3.50
N SER A 302 -41.79 4.46 3.52
CA SER A 302 -42.17 5.27 4.71
C SER A 302 -42.31 6.74 4.31
N ASP A 303 -43.41 7.36 4.71
CA ASP A 303 -43.93 8.69 4.33
C ASP A 303 -43.08 9.91 4.75
N GLU A 304 -41.80 9.75 5.08
CA GLU A 304 -40.88 10.88 5.24
C GLU A 304 -39.98 10.94 4.03
N SER A 305 -40.26 11.89 3.13
CA SER A 305 -39.47 12.14 1.92
C SER A 305 -37.98 12.34 2.31
N PRO A 306 -37.06 11.40 1.99
CA PRO A 306 -35.65 11.63 2.27
C PRO A 306 -35.23 12.82 1.42
N SER A 307 -34.74 13.91 2.02
CA SER A 307 -34.30 15.07 1.25
C SER A 307 -33.27 14.62 0.22
N ILE A 308 -33.65 14.63 -1.06
CA ILE A 308 -32.89 14.12 -2.22
C ILE A 308 -31.55 14.88 -2.41
N TYR A 309 -31.33 15.93 -1.62
CA TYR A 309 -30.24 16.88 -1.69
C TYR A 309 -29.41 16.90 -0.39
N THR A 310 -28.78 15.78 -0.02
CA THR A 310 -27.75 15.82 1.04
C THR A 310 -26.58 16.68 0.55
N MET A 311 -26.46 17.92 1.05
CA MET A 311 -25.34 18.82 0.77
C MET A 311 -24.20 18.60 1.78
N PRO A 312 -22.94 18.93 1.43
CA PRO A 312 -21.87 19.08 2.43
C PRO A 312 -22.22 20.18 3.42
N TYR A 313 -21.85 19.99 4.68
CA TYR A 313 -21.92 21.06 5.67
C TYR A 313 -20.91 22.16 5.33
N GLU A 314 -21.17 23.40 5.75
CA GLU A 314 -20.28 24.54 5.45
C GLU A 314 -18.83 24.30 5.89
N TYR A 315 -18.62 23.63 7.03
CA TYR A 315 -17.28 23.31 7.51
C TYR A 315 -16.59 22.20 6.71
N GLU A 316 -17.31 21.35 5.97
CA GLU A 316 -16.73 20.27 5.15
C GLU A 316 -16.30 20.76 3.77
N LYS A 317 -16.90 21.85 3.26
CA LYS A 317 -16.63 22.35 1.90
C LYS A 317 -15.15 22.69 1.66
N PRO A 318 -14.44 23.41 2.55
CA PRO A 318 -13.01 23.72 2.35
C PRO A 318 -12.16 22.46 2.28
N ALA A 319 -12.44 21.49 3.14
CA ALA A 319 -11.74 20.20 3.17
C ALA A 319 -11.91 19.42 1.85
N ILE A 320 -13.14 19.38 1.31
CA ILE A 320 -13.41 18.76 0.01
C ILE A 320 -12.65 19.45 -1.12
N ILE A 321 -12.65 20.78 -1.14
CA ILE A 321 -11.91 21.55 -2.15
C ILE A 321 -10.41 21.25 -2.03
N LYS A 322 -9.84 21.27 -0.83
CA LYS A 322 -8.42 20.99 -0.60
C LYS A 322 -8.02 19.58 -1.03
N LEU A 323 -8.86 18.58 -0.77
CA LEU A 323 -8.65 17.21 -1.26
C LEU A 323 -8.58 17.17 -2.80
N LEU A 324 -9.52 17.85 -3.47
CA LEU A 324 -9.60 17.91 -4.94
C LEU A 324 -8.51 18.80 -5.57
N ARG A 325 -7.79 19.57 -4.76
CA ARG A 325 -6.64 20.38 -5.15
C ARG A 325 -5.31 19.68 -4.92
N ARG A 326 -5.30 18.47 -4.35
CA ARG A 326 -4.08 17.67 -4.24
C ARG A 326 -3.50 17.48 -5.63
N SER A 327 -2.18 17.60 -5.74
CA SER A 327 -1.46 17.65 -7.02
C SER A 327 -1.69 16.44 -7.93
N TRP A 328 -2.14 15.30 -7.39
CA TRP A 328 -2.62 14.18 -8.22
C TRP A 328 -3.80 14.57 -9.13
N PHE A 329 -4.78 15.35 -8.63
CA PHE A 329 -5.92 15.86 -9.40
C PHE A 329 -5.55 16.94 -10.42
N GLU A 330 -4.40 17.59 -10.23
CA GLU A 330 -3.95 18.70 -11.08
C GLU A 330 -3.09 18.26 -12.27
N ARG A 331 -2.82 16.95 -12.39
CA ARG A 331 -2.00 16.38 -13.47
C ARG A 331 -2.70 16.51 -14.81
N ASP A 332 -1.98 17.05 -15.78
CA ASP A 332 -2.43 17.22 -17.16
C ASP A 332 -2.92 15.89 -17.80
N ASP A 333 -2.25 14.78 -17.48
CA ASP A 333 -2.53 13.47 -18.08
C ASP A 333 -3.53 12.62 -17.27
N LEU A 334 -4.06 13.14 -16.15
CA LEU A 334 -4.95 12.37 -15.27
C LEU A 334 -6.18 11.83 -15.98
N ILE A 335 -6.73 12.60 -16.93
CA ILE A 335 -7.91 12.19 -17.70
C ILE A 335 -7.62 10.91 -18.49
N HIS A 336 -6.43 10.79 -19.08
CA HIS A 336 -6.04 9.58 -19.81
C HIS A 336 -5.94 8.39 -18.86
N GLU A 337 -5.36 8.58 -17.68
CA GLU A 337 -5.24 7.54 -16.67
C GLU A 337 -6.58 7.03 -16.14
N VAL A 338 -7.46 7.97 -15.78
CA VAL A 338 -8.77 7.67 -15.20
C VAL A 338 -9.71 7.05 -16.24
N ALA A 339 -9.64 7.47 -17.51
CA ALA A 339 -10.51 6.97 -18.56
C ALA A 339 -10.27 5.49 -18.91
N PHE A 340 -9.05 4.98 -18.74
CA PHE A 340 -8.70 3.59 -19.03
C PHE A 340 -8.79 2.67 -17.82
N GLY A 341 -8.80 3.21 -16.60
CA GLY A 341 -8.82 2.44 -15.37
C GLY A 341 -10.13 1.69 -15.13
N LYS A 342 -10.05 0.39 -14.80
CA LYS A 342 -11.21 -0.44 -14.47
C LYS A 342 -11.71 -0.23 -13.04
N ALA A 343 -10.79 -0.14 -12.09
CA ALA A 343 -11.08 0.03 -10.67
C ALA A 343 -10.02 0.93 -10.05
N ILE A 344 -10.39 2.17 -9.74
CA ILE A 344 -9.49 3.16 -9.17
C ILE A 344 -9.92 3.42 -7.73
N THR A 345 -9.01 3.18 -6.80
CA THR A 345 -9.18 3.54 -5.39
C THR A 345 -8.20 4.65 -5.06
N VAL A 346 -8.74 5.75 -4.56
CA VAL A 346 -7.99 6.91 -4.11
C VAL A 346 -7.60 6.69 -2.66
N TYR A 347 -6.31 6.87 -2.37
CA TYR A 347 -5.73 6.77 -1.04
C TYR A 347 -5.12 8.10 -0.63
N CYS A 348 -5.36 8.48 0.62
CA CYS A 348 -4.69 9.56 1.30
C CYS A 348 -4.32 9.08 2.70
N GLY A 349 -3.03 8.81 2.94
CA GLY A 349 -2.61 8.00 4.08
C GLY A 349 -3.35 6.66 4.12
N THR A 350 -3.97 6.35 5.26
CA THR A 350 -4.76 5.12 5.48
C THR A 350 -6.22 5.26 5.04
N ASP A 351 -6.69 6.49 4.83
CA ASP A 351 -8.04 6.72 4.31
C ASP A 351 -8.10 6.37 2.83
N SER A 352 -9.22 5.78 2.42
CA SER A 352 -9.45 5.42 1.04
C SER A 352 -10.89 5.66 0.61
N ILE A 353 -11.05 5.98 -0.66
CA ILE A 353 -12.35 6.17 -1.28
C ILE A 353 -12.30 5.68 -2.74
N PRO A 354 -13.31 4.93 -3.21
CA PRO A 354 -13.40 4.61 -4.63
C PRO A 354 -13.49 5.90 -5.46
N PHE A 355 -12.68 6.01 -6.51
CA PHE A 355 -12.72 7.20 -7.38
C PHE A 355 -14.11 7.43 -7.98
N SER A 356 -14.88 6.36 -8.20
CA SER A 356 -16.27 6.43 -8.64
C SER A 356 -17.16 7.21 -7.67
N TYR A 357 -16.87 7.22 -6.37
CA TYR A 357 -17.63 8.00 -5.37
C TYR A 357 -17.33 9.49 -5.52
N ILE A 358 -16.06 9.84 -5.75
CA ILE A 358 -15.65 11.22 -6.05
C ILE A 358 -16.35 11.71 -7.32
N MET A 359 -16.36 10.90 -8.38
CA MET A 359 -17.05 11.27 -9.63
C MET A 359 -18.56 11.37 -9.47
N LYS A 360 -19.20 10.44 -8.75
CA LYS A 360 -20.63 10.53 -8.41
C LYS A 360 -20.92 11.82 -7.65
N PHE A 361 -20.05 12.20 -6.73
CA PHE A 361 -20.18 13.42 -5.95
C PHE A 361 -20.08 14.65 -6.85
N LEU A 362 -19.01 14.77 -7.66
CA LEU A 362 -18.78 15.92 -8.54
C LEU A 362 -19.88 16.13 -9.59
N ARG A 363 -20.55 15.05 -10.03
CA ARG A 363 -21.63 15.12 -11.04
C ARG A 363 -22.98 15.59 -10.52
N ARG A 364 -23.18 15.79 -9.22
CA ARG A 364 -24.50 16.18 -8.71
C ARG A 364 -24.80 17.63 -9.10
N GLU A 365 -25.92 17.84 -9.80
CA GLU A 365 -26.38 19.17 -10.25
C GLU A 365 -26.34 20.28 -9.18
N PRO A 366 -26.72 20.03 -7.90
CA PRO A 366 -26.66 21.05 -6.86
C PRO A 366 -25.25 21.60 -6.55
N TYR A 367 -24.20 20.91 -6.98
CA TYR A 367 -22.81 21.32 -6.74
C TYR A 367 -22.21 22.11 -7.91
N ILE A 368 -22.80 21.99 -9.10
CA ILE A 368 -22.40 22.73 -10.29
C ILE A 368 -22.82 24.20 -10.07
N GLY A 369 -21.86 25.07 -9.79
CA GLY A 369 -22.10 26.51 -9.58
C GLY A 369 -22.42 26.97 -8.16
N SER A 370 -22.41 26.08 -7.15
CA SER A 370 -22.75 26.46 -5.76
C SER A 370 -21.55 26.71 -4.86
N PHE A 371 -20.60 25.77 -4.78
CA PHE A 371 -19.40 25.93 -3.94
C PHE A 371 -18.11 25.36 -4.55
N LEU A 372 -18.19 24.48 -5.55
CA LEU A 372 -17.00 23.99 -6.24
C LEU A 372 -16.42 25.10 -7.14
N PRO A 373 -15.11 25.39 -7.06
CA PRO A 373 -14.42 26.30 -7.99
C PRO A 373 -14.69 25.94 -9.47
N PRO A 374 -14.79 26.93 -10.38
CA PRO A 374 -15.17 26.70 -11.79
C PRO A 374 -14.31 25.67 -12.53
N ASP A 375 -13.01 25.63 -12.24
CA ASP A 375 -12.07 24.70 -12.84
C ASP A 375 -12.24 23.27 -12.32
N LEU A 376 -12.69 23.08 -11.08
CA LEU A 376 -13.05 21.77 -10.54
C LEU A 376 -14.41 21.27 -11.06
N GLN A 377 -15.29 22.15 -11.52
CA GLN A 377 -16.56 21.77 -12.15
C GLN A 377 -16.35 21.04 -13.48
N LEU A 378 -15.20 21.23 -14.15
CA LEU A 378 -14.87 20.50 -15.37
C LEU A 378 -14.88 18.97 -15.16
N TRP A 379 -14.52 18.50 -13.96
CA TRP A 379 -14.59 17.08 -13.61
C TRP A 379 -16.00 16.49 -13.70
N ALA A 380 -17.04 17.31 -13.47
CA ALA A 380 -18.43 16.88 -13.63
C ALA A 380 -18.77 16.50 -15.08
N LEU A 381 -18.07 17.11 -16.05
CA LEU A 381 -18.32 16.93 -17.49
C LEU A 381 -17.60 15.72 -18.11
N ILE A 382 -16.62 15.13 -17.42
CA ILE A 382 -15.72 14.10 -17.98
C ILE A 382 -16.43 12.73 -18.20
N GLY A 383 -17.70 12.57 -17.81
CA GLY A 383 -18.32 11.25 -17.71
C GLY A 383 -19.70 11.05 -18.34
N ASP A 384 -20.31 12.04 -18.97
CA ASP A 384 -21.63 11.83 -19.60
C ASP A 384 -21.48 11.54 -21.10
N ARG A 385 -21.71 10.26 -21.45
CA ARG A 385 -21.82 9.68 -22.80
C ARG A 385 -20.50 9.35 -23.52
N GLY A 386 -20.41 8.09 -23.94
CA GLY A 386 -19.33 7.50 -24.72
C GLY A 386 -19.16 8.02 -26.15
N SER A 387 -19.14 9.34 -26.37
CA SER A 387 -19.05 9.90 -27.73
C SER A 387 -18.02 11.02 -27.91
N ASN A 388 -17.43 11.61 -26.87
CA ASN A 388 -16.61 12.82 -27.05
C ASN A 388 -15.20 12.73 -26.47
N LYS A 389 -14.44 11.71 -26.91
CA LYS A 389 -12.98 11.67 -26.75
C LYS A 389 -12.27 12.90 -27.37
N ARG A 390 -12.88 13.56 -28.36
CA ARG A 390 -12.33 14.78 -29.00
C ARG A 390 -12.46 16.04 -28.14
N LEU A 391 -13.60 16.21 -27.46
CA LEU A 391 -13.90 17.40 -26.66
C LEU A 391 -13.03 17.45 -25.38
N LEU A 392 -12.71 16.28 -24.83
CA LEU A 392 -11.77 16.11 -23.72
C LEU A 392 -10.32 16.47 -24.07
N VAL A 393 -9.88 16.16 -25.30
CA VAL A 393 -8.54 16.52 -25.81
C VAL A 393 -8.44 18.02 -26.10
N GLU A 394 -9.53 18.66 -26.52
CA GLU A 394 -9.61 20.11 -26.71
C GLU A 394 -9.61 20.87 -25.37
N LEU A 395 -10.35 20.41 -24.36
CA LEU A 395 -10.36 21.01 -23.02
C LEU A 395 -8.99 20.92 -22.31
N ALA A 396 -8.28 19.79 -22.46
CA ALA A 396 -6.92 19.65 -21.93
C ALA A 396 -5.90 20.58 -22.65
N ARG A 397 -6.13 20.87 -23.94
CA ARG A 397 -5.32 21.86 -24.69
C ARG A 397 -5.62 23.29 -24.26
N ASP A 398 -6.86 23.60 -23.91
CA ASP A 398 -7.24 24.93 -23.43
C ASP A 398 -6.74 25.19 -21.99
N GLN A 399 -6.72 24.19 -21.11
CA GLN A 399 -6.03 24.30 -19.81
C GLN A 399 -4.53 24.59 -19.97
N LYS A 400 -3.86 23.97 -20.96
CA LYS A 400 -2.46 24.29 -21.32
C LYS A 400 -2.27 25.70 -21.88
N ARG A 401 -3.29 26.28 -22.53
CA ARG A 401 -3.24 27.66 -23.06
C ARG A 401 -3.45 28.69 -21.96
N VAL A 402 -4.39 28.47 -21.04
CA VAL A 402 -4.67 29.39 -19.93
C VAL A 402 -3.46 29.48 -19.00
N ARG A 403 -2.86 28.33 -18.63
CA ARG A 403 -1.68 28.31 -17.74
C ARG A 403 -0.41 28.91 -18.34
N ARG A 404 -0.24 28.88 -19.67
CA ARG A 404 0.89 29.54 -20.37
C ARG A 404 0.75 31.06 -20.47
N CYS A 405 -0.45 31.60 -20.27
CA CYS A 405 -0.68 33.05 -20.26
C CYS A 405 -0.50 33.68 -18.87
N GLU A 406 -0.42 32.86 -17.81
CA GLU A 406 -0.29 33.29 -16.41
C GLU A 406 1.13 33.09 -15.82
N THR A 407 2.08 32.59 -16.63
CA THR A 407 3.53 32.58 -16.38
C THR A 407 4.23 33.54 -17.31
#